data_AF-A0A172QTI5-F1
#
_entry.id   AF-A0A172QTI5-F1
#
_cell.length_a   1.000
_cell.length_b   1.000
_cell.length_c   1.000
_cell.angle_alpha   90.00
_cell.angle_beta   90.00
_cell.angle_gamma   90.00
#
_symmetry.space_group_name_H-M   'P 1'
#
loop_
_entity.id
_entity.type
_entity.pdbx_description
1 polymer ?
#
loop_
_entity_poly.entity_id
_entity_poly.type
_entity_poly.pdbx_seq_one_letter_code
_entity_poly.pdbx_strand_id
1 'polypeptide(L)'
;MSLGPWEIGIIVLLIIVLFGAKKLPDAARSIGRSMRIFKSEVKEMNKDDETPEQPQNQVAPNQITAPAPVQQPNFEQHYQGQQVQQVQQPQNPQVPQSPQAPQAPDYRQNYEDPNRSA
;
A
#
# COMPACT_ATOMS: atom_id res chain seq x y z
N MET A 1 30.87 -18.83 -33.87
CA MET A 1 29.44 -19.16 -33.65
C MET A 1 28.75 -17.86 -33.31
N SER A 2 28.08 -17.27 -34.30
CA SER A 2 27.40 -15.99 -34.15
C SER A 2 26.06 -16.23 -33.49
N LEU A 3 25.69 -15.42 -32.50
CA LEU A 3 24.34 -15.41 -31.93
C LEU A 3 23.39 -14.95 -33.04
N GLY A 4 22.72 -15.91 -33.67
CA GLY A 4 21.75 -15.66 -34.71
C GLY A 4 20.42 -15.21 -34.11
N PRO A 5 19.51 -14.72 -34.96
CA PRO A 5 18.13 -14.42 -34.55
C PRO A 5 17.45 -15.63 -33.88
N TRP A 6 17.85 -16.85 -34.25
CA TRP A 6 17.32 -18.10 -33.69
C TRP A 6 17.69 -18.30 -32.21
N GLU A 7 18.97 -18.10 -31.86
CA GLU A 7 19.46 -18.19 -30.48
C GLU A 7 18.83 -17.11 -29.59
N ILE A 8 18.70 -15.88 -30.11
CA ILE A 8 18.04 -14.79 -29.38
C ILE A 8 16.56 -15.14 -29.11
N GLY A 9 15.86 -15.74 -30.08
CA GLY A 9 14.49 -16.18 -29.90
C GLY A 9 14.34 -17.19 -28.76
N ILE A 10 15.26 -18.15 -28.64
CA ILE A 10 15.27 -19.15 -27.56
C ILE A 10 15.49 -18.48 -26.19
N ILE A 11 16.40 -17.52 -26.10
CA ILE A 11 16.66 -16.80 -24.84
C ILE A 11 15.44 -16.00 -24.41
N VAL A 12 14.80 -15.28 -25.33
CA VAL A 12 13.57 -14.52 -25.06
C VAL A 12 12.46 -15.46 -24.61
N LEU A 13 12.32 -16.63 -25.23
CA LEU A 13 11.35 -17.64 -24.83
C LEU A 13 11.57 -18.10 -23.38
N LEU A 14 12.81 -18.37 -22.98
CA LEU A 14 13.13 -18.74 -21.60
C LEU A 14 12.77 -17.63 -20.60
N ILE A 15 13.06 -16.37 -20.94
CA ILE A 15 12.69 -15.23 -20.08
C ILE A 15 11.16 -15.13 -19.96
N ILE A 16 10.40 -15.31 -21.06
CA ILE A 16 8.93 -15.31 -21.01
C ILE A 16 8.40 -16.43 -20.13
N VAL A 17 9.00 -17.62 -20.15
CA VAL A 17 8.57 -18.76 -19.32
C VAL A 17 8.86 -18.49 -17.83
N LEU A 18 10.03 -17.96 -17.50
CA LEU A 18 10.44 -17.70 -16.10
C LEU A 18 9.69 -16.53 -15.48
N PHE A 19 9.52 -15.43 -16.22
CA PHE A 19 8.92 -14.20 -15.71
C PHE A 19 7.42 -14.08 -16.05
N GLY A 20 6.96 -14.79 -17.06
CA GLY A 20 5.58 -14.72 -17.56
C GLY A 20 5.38 -13.59 -18.58
N ALA A 21 4.54 -13.87 -19.59
CA ALA A 21 4.22 -12.93 -20.68
C ALA A 21 3.62 -11.59 -20.19
N LYS A 22 3.01 -11.55 -18.99
CA LYS A 22 2.43 -10.33 -18.41
C LYS A 22 3.47 -9.45 -17.70
N LYS A 23 4.60 -10.00 -17.24
CA LYS A 23 5.60 -9.26 -16.44
C LYS A 23 6.65 -8.57 -17.30
N LEU A 24 7.00 -9.13 -18.45
CA LEU A 24 7.90 -8.50 -19.42
C LEU A 24 7.41 -7.14 -19.95
N PRO A 25 6.17 -6.97 -20.43
CA PRO A 25 5.70 -5.67 -20.91
C PRO A 25 5.60 -4.64 -19.78
N ASP A 26 5.31 -5.08 -18.55
CA ASP A 26 5.26 -4.21 -17.38
C ASP A 26 6.65 -3.71 -16.98
N ALA A 27 7.64 -4.62 -16.91
CA ALA A 27 9.04 -4.29 -16.67
C ALA A 27 9.65 -3.41 -17.78
N ALA A 28 9.35 -3.71 -19.06
CA ALA A 28 9.80 -2.88 -20.17
C ALA A 28 9.19 -1.47 -20.12
N ARG A 29 7.92 -1.34 -19.72
CA ARG A 29 7.25 -0.04 -19.56
C ARG A 29 7.80 0.76 -18.38
N SER A 30 8.16 0.13 -17.26
CA SER A 30 8.77 0.84 -16.13
C SER A 30 10.19 1.31 -16.47
N ILE A 31 11.02 0.43 -17.05
CA ILE A 31 12.39 0.74 -17.49
C ILE A 31 12.36 1.83 -18.57
N GLY A 32 11.45 1.75 -19.55
CA GLY A 32 11.34 2.74 -20.62
C GLY A 32 10.98 4.14 -20.12
N ARG A 33 10.16 4.26 -19.07
CA ARG A 33 9.86 5.54 -18.42
C ARG A 33 11.08 6.13 -17.72
N SER A 34 11.82 5.33 -16.95
CA SER A 34 13.06 5.78 -16.29
C SER A 34 14.15 6.16 -17.30
N MET A 35 14.30 5.38 -18.38
CA MET A 35 15.26 5.69 -19.46
C MET A 35 14.91 6.97 -20.20
N ARG A 36 13.62 7.29 -20.37
CA ARG A 36 13.20 8.54 -21.03
C ARG A 36 13.60 9.77 -20.22
N ILE A 37 13.36 9.73 -18.91
CA ILE A 37 13.71 10.83 -17.99
C ILE A 37 15.23 11.01 -17.97
N PHE A 38 15.98 9.92 -17.82
CA PHE A 38 17.43 9.96 -17.87
C PHE A 38 17.95 10.49 -19.22
N LYS A 39 17.35 10.09 -20.35
CA LYS A 39 17.71 10.56 -21.68
C LYS A 39 17.43 12.06 -21.86
N SER A 40 16.37 12.60 -21.26
CA SER A 40 16.07 14.03 -21.30
C SER A 40 17.03 14.85 -20.43
N GLU A 41 17.34 14.39 -19.22
CA GLU A 41 18.29 15.07 -18.33
C GLU A 41 19.71 15.07 -18.93
N VAL A 42 20.15 13.93 -19.47
CA VAL A 42 21.44 13.85 -20.18
C VAL A 42 21.45 14.73 -21.43
N LYS A 43 20.33 14.84 -22.15
CA LYS A 43 20.24 15.70 -23.35
C LYS A 43 20.22 17.19 -23.00
N GLU A 44 19.68 17.56 -21.84
CA GLU A 44 19.71 18.93 -21.32
C GLU A 44 21.14 19.33 -20.94
N MET A 45 21.87 18.46 -20.24
CA MET A 45 23.30 18.67 -19.96
C MET A 45 24.16 18.82 -21.22
N ASN A 46 23.80 18.15 -22.32
CA ASN A 46 24.50 18.28 -23.60
C ASN A 46 24.01 19.48 -24.44
N LYS A 47 22.87 20.09 -24.08
CA LYS A 47 22.28 21.23 -24.79
C LYS A 47 22.66 22.59 -24.20
N ASP A 48 23.21 22.64 -22.99
CA ASP A 48 23.75 23.88 -22.42
C ASP A 48 24.94 24.46 -23.24
N ASP A 49 25.49 23.68 -24.18
CA ASP A 49 26.50 24.13 -25.16
C ASP A 49 25.91 24.55 -26.54
N GLU A 50 24.66 24.22 -26.90
CA GLU A 50 24.07 24.57 -28.22
C GLU A 50 22.55 24.89 -28.16
N THR A 51 22.20 26.08 -28.68
CA THR A 51 20.85 26.73 -28.79
C THR A 51 19.62 25.78 -28.85
N PRO A 52 18.52 26.07 -28.13
CA PRO A 52 17.45 25.09 -27.91
C PRO A 52 16.48 24.92 -29.09
N GLU A 53 16.56 23.78 -29.77
CA GLU A 53 15.47 23.26 -30.62
C GLU A 53 14.38 22.59 -29.76
N GLN A 54 13.15 23.09 -29.88
CA GLN A 54 11.95 22.68 -29.13
C GLN A 54 11.34 21.37 -29.69
N PRO A 55 11.20 20.28 -28.92
CA PRO A 55 10.50 19.09 -29.42
C PRO A 55 9.00 19.13 -29.15
N GLN A 56 8.27 19.04 -30.25
CA GLN A 56 6.82 18.94 -30.41
C GLN A 56 6.16 17.81 -29.61
N ASN A 57 4.91 18.06 -29.22
CA ASN A 57 3.80 17.11 -29.04
C ASN A 57 4.14 15.71 -28.50
N GLN A 58 4.06 15.59 -27.18
CA GLN A 58 3.90 14.29 -26.53
C GLN A 58 2.43 13.89 -26.63
N VAL A 59 2.10 13.09 -27.64
CA VAL A 59 0.87 12.30 -27.60
C VAL A 59 1.00 11.37 -26.40
N ALA A 60 0.08 11.52 -25.45
CA ALA A 60 -0.14 10.52 -24.42
C ALA A 60 -1.01 9.43 -25.04
N PRO A 61 -0.54 8.18 -25.19
CA PRO A 61 -1.45 7.06 -25.09
C PRO A 61 -1.85 6.97 -23.62
N ASN A 62 -3.00 7.56 -23.35
CA ASN A 62 -3.82 7.33 -22.19
C ASN A 62 -3.91 5.82 -21.87
N GLN A 63 -4.18 5.51 -20.60
CA GLN A 63 -4.46 4.17 -20.02
C GLN A 63 -3.30 3.44 -19.35
N ILE A 64 -2.91 4.00 -18.19
CA ILE A 64 -2.79 3.16 -17.00
C ILE A 64 -4.23 2.70 -16.71
N THR A 65 -4.55 1.43 -16.97
CA THR A 65 -5.81 0.84 -16.51
C THR A 65 -5.93 1.11 -15.02
N ALA A 66 -6.93 1.89 -14.62
CA ALA A 66 -7.30 2.06 -13.23
C ALA A 66 -7.42 0.68 -12.58
N PRO A 67 -6.92 0.45 -11.36
CA PRO A 67 -7.24 -0.77 -10.64
C PRO A 67 -8.77 -0.84 -10.58
N ALA A 68 -9.34 -1.94 -11.07
CA ALA A 68 -10.74 -2.25 -10.83
C ALA A 68 -11.02 -2.07 -9.33
N PRO A 69 -12.18 -1.52 -8.92
CA PRO A 69 -12.53 -1.47 -7.51
C PRO A 69 -12.42 -2.89 -6.97
N VAL A 70 -11.55 -3.06 -5.98
CA VAL A 70 -11.47 -4.27 -5.17
C VAL A 70 -12.90 -4.60 -4.73
N GLN A 71 -13.41 -5.75 -5.14
CA GLN A 71 -14.65 -6.28 -4.59
C GLN A 71 -14.40 -6.46 -3.10
N GLN A 72 -15.09 -5.66 -2.29
CA GLN A 72 -15.20 -5.89 -0.86
C GLN A 72 -15.61 -7.35 -0.66
N PRO A 73 -15.05 -8.06 0.33
CA PRO A 73 -15.51 -9.42 0.63
C PRO A 73 -16.99 -9.34 0.99
N ASN A 74 -17.81 -10.09 0.28
CA ASN A 74 -19.24 -10.15 0.54
C ASN A 74 -19.45 -11.04 1.78
N PHE A 75 -19.46 -10.44 2.97
CA PHE A 75 -19.69 -11.12 4.24
C PHE A 75 -21.19 -11.41 4.50
N GLU A 76 -22.09 -11.05 3.59
CA GLU A 76 -23.55 -11.11 3.80
C GLU A 76 -24.25 -12.28 3.10
N GLN A 77 -23.53 -13.13 2.36
CA GLN A 77 -24.13 -14.28 1.66
C GLN A 77 -24.30 -15.56 2.51
N HIS A 78 -23.81 -15.61 3.76
CA HIS A 78 -23.87 -16.84 4.59
C HIS A 78 -24.82 -16.80 5.79
N TYR A 79 -25.68 -15.78 5.93
CA TYR A 79 -26.69 -15.70 7.01
C TYR A 79 -28.12 -15.89 6.50
N GLN A 80 -28.35 -16.85 5.61
CA GLN A 80 -29.71 -17.24 5.23
C GLN A 80 -29.81 -18.76 5.26
N GLY A 81 -30.01 -19.34 6.46
CA GLY A 81 -30.20 -20.79 6.57
C GLY A 81 -30.13 -21.46 7.95
N GLN A 82 -29.81 -20.76 9.04
CA GLN A 82 -29.81 -21.38 10.38
C GLN A 82 -30.86 -20.78 11.32
N GLN A 83 -32.05 -21.36 11.21
CA GLN A 83 -32.92 -21.84 12.30
C GLN A 83 -33.00 -20.96 13.56
N VAL A 84 -34.06 -20.16 13.62
CA VAL A 84 -34.61 -19.57 14.85
C VAL A 84 -35.21 -20.66 15.76
N GLN A 85 -34.36 -21.46 16.41
CA GLN A 85 -34.82 -22.33 17.49
C GLN A 85 -34.84 -21.52 18.80
N GLN A 86 -36.04 -21.40 19.38
CA GLN A 86 -36.34 -20.80 20.67
C GLN A 86 -35.23 -21.03 21.72
N VAL A 87 -34.61 -19.93 22.19
CA VAL A 87 -33.95 -19.92 23.49
C VAL A 87 -34.90 -19.25 24.50
N GLN A 88 -35.42 -20.11 25.38
CA GLN A 88 -36.23 -19.82 26.56
C GLN A 88 -35.60 -18.67 27.37
N GLN A 89 -36.40 -17.68 27.80
CA GLN A 89 -35.98 -16.61 28.70
C GLN A 89 -35.69 -17.16 30.11
N PRO A 90 -34.46 -17.03 30.65
CA PRO A 90 -34.19 -17.17 32.08
C PRO A 90 -34.12 -15.78 32.73
N GLN A 91 -34.53 -15.73 33.99
CA GLN A 91 -34.81 -14.58 34.83
C GLN A 91 -33.73 -13.48 34.89
N ASN A 92 -34.23 -12.25 35.11
CA ASN A 92 -33.56 -11.01 35.47
C ASN A 92 -32.27 -11.18 36.32
N PRO A 93 -31.08 -10.82 35.81
CA PRO A 93 -29.87 -10.75 36.61
C PRO A 93 -29.99 -9.63 37.64
N GLN A 94 -29.99 -9.97 38.93
CA GLN A 94 -29.80 -9.01 40.01
C GLN A 94 -28.49 -8.25 39.80
N VAL A 95 -28.53 -6.93 39.88
CA VAL A 95 -27.36 -6.05 39.82
C VAL A 95 -26.38 -6.37 40.97
N PRO A 96 -25.13 -6.76 40.69
CA PRO A 96 -24.10 -6.80 41.73
C PRO A 96 -23.75 -5.36 42.12
N GLN A 97 -24.02 -4.97 43.37
CA GLN A 97 -23.44 -3.74 43.94
C GLN A 97 -21.96 -3.99 44.23
N SER A 98 -21.07 -3.36 43.48
CA SER A 98 -19.63 -3.38 43.75
C SER A 98 -19.29 -2.44 44.93
N PRO A 99 -18.35 -2.81 45.82
CA PRO A 99 -18.04 -2.06 47.04
C PRO A 99 -17.52 -0.65 46.79
N GLN A 100 -17.94 0.31 47.62
CA GLN A 100 -17.36 1.66 47.69
C GLN A 100 -15.84 1.58 47.87
N ALA A 101 -15.09 2.27 47.02
CA ALA A 101 -13.64 2.36 47.15
C ALA A 101 -13.26 3.02 48.48
N PRO A 102 -12.23 2.53 49.20
CA PRO A 102 -11.66 3.24 50.35
C PRO A 102 -11.26 4.66 49.92
N GLN A 103 -11.71 5.67 50.66
CA GLN A 103 -11.28 7.05 50.45
C GLN A 103 -9.76 7.11 50.62
N ALA A 104 -9.06 7.62 49.60
CA ALA A 104 -7.62 7.78 49.67
C ALA A 104 -7.26 8.76 50.81
N PRO A 105 -6.24 8.46 51.63
CA PRO A 105 -5.79 9.39 52.67
C PRO A 105 -5.34 10.70 52.04
N ASP A 106 -5.79 11.80 52.63
CA ASP A 106 -5.54 13.17 52.19
C ASP A 106 -4.03 13.50 52.34
N TYR A 107 -3.27 13.36 51.25
CA TYR A 107 -1.83 13.67 51.19
C TYR A 107 -1.53 15.18 51.16
N ARG A 108 -2.55 16.03 51.35
CA ARG A 108 -2.40 17.49 51.34
C ARG A 108 -1.80 18.05 52.64
N GLN A 109 -1.53 17.19 53.64
CA GLN A 109 -0.91 17.59 54.91
C GLN A 109 0.63 17.60 54.88
N ASN A 110 1.29 17.10 53.84
CA ASN A 110 2.77 17.08 53.77
C ASN A 110 3.37 18.11 52.80
N TYR A 111 2.62 19.17 52.48
CA TYR A 111 3.18 20.37 51.86
C TYR A 111 3.73 21.29 52.96
N GLU A 112 4.94 21.05 53.48
CA GLU A 112 5.62 22.07 54.29
C GLU A 112 7.13 21.80 54.38
N ASP A 113 7.86 21.94 53.27
CA ASP A 113 9.24 22.51 53.36
C ASP A 113 9.74 23.03 52.00
N PRO A 114 9.51 24.31 51.67
CA PRO A 114 10.10 24.94 50.49
C PRO A 114 11.54 25.46 50.69
N ASN A 115 12.22 25.22 51.82
CA ASN A 115 13.53 25.87 52.04
C ASN A 115 14.47 25.29 53.12
N ARG A 116 14.54 23.97 53.35
CA ARG A 116 15.68 23.38 54.09
C ARG A 116 16.89 23.12 53.20
N SER A 117 17.43 24.22 52.66
CA SER A 117 18.85 24.34 52.34
C SER A 117 19.54 25.12 53.47
N ALA A 118 20.36 24.43 54.27
CA ALA A 118 21.44 25.01 55.06
C ALA A 118 22.43 23.88 55.43
#